data_AF-A0AAP9U7J3-F1
#
_entry.id   AF-A0AAP9U7J3-F1
#
_cell.length_a   1.000
_cell.length_b   1.000
_cell.length_c   1.000
_cell.angle_alpha   90.00
_cell.angle_beta   90.00
_cell.angle_gamma   90.00
#
_symmetry.space_group_name_H-M   'P 1'
#
loop_
_entity.id
_entity.type
_entity.pdbx_description
1 polymer ?
#
loop_
_entity_poly.entity_id
_entity_poly.type
_entity_poly.pdbx_seq_one_letter_code
_entity_poly.pdbx_strand_id
1 'polypeptide(L)'
;MYIPRPAKLLFTVNDAWNRFGDSVTPWARLCVERMLACGTTEMGVRRYCCSSSDCPHSRFFCQSCKSKACSAYGFKATEQWVSQQSHILPDCDWQHITFTMPHLLWPFFNNNWPLLNALFRAATRAMLRWARKQGLKAFLHTDPYKCILCGNRLRFTGAQAGRHASELMAERLHNIDRKRWLLSQTAG
;
A
#
# COMPACT_ATOMS: atom_id res chain seq x y z
N MET A 1 -1.62 -5.46 -21.64
CA MET A 1 -2.93 -5.91 -21.12
C MET A 1 -2.93 -5.68 -19.60
N TYR A 2 -3.72 -4.74 -19.08
CA TYR A 2 -3.84 -4.53 -17.63
C TYR A 2 -4.66 -5.69 -17.06
N ILE A 3 -4.01 -6.59 -16.32
CA ILE A 3 -4.71 -7.64 -15.58
C ILE A 3 -5.17 -6.99 -14.26
N PRO A 4 -6.47 -6.72 -14.06
CA PRO A 4 -6.96 -6.20 -12.80
C PRO A 4 -6.61 -7.18 -11.68
N ARG A 5 -6.12 -6.65 -10.55
CA ARG A 5 -5.80 -7.50 -9.39
C ARG A 5 -7.04 -8.29 -8.99
N PRO A 6 -6.91 -9.56 -8.54
CA PRO A 6 -8.05 -10.42 -8.21
C PRO A 6 -9.09 -9.78 -7.30
N ALA A 7 -8.67 -9.00 -6.31
CA ALA A 7 -9.58 -8.29 -5.42
C ALA A 7 -10.44 -7.22 -6.12
N LYS A 8 -9.94 -6.56 -7.18
CA LYS A 8 -10.73 -5.59 -7.96
C LYS A 8 -11.82 -6.28 -8.77
N LEU A 9 -11.55 -7.49 -9.26
CA LEU A 9 -12.51 -8.26 -10.06
C LEU A 9 -13.81 -8.52 -9.29
N LEU A 10 -13.73 -8.81 -7.99
CA LEU A 10 -14.90 -9.02 -7.12
C LEU A 10 -15.91 -7.86 -7.16
N PHE A 11 -15.42 -6.62 -7.31
CA PHE A 11 -16.27 -5.42 -7.33
C PHE A 11 -16.68 -4.98 -8.73
N THR A 12 -16.06 -5.55 -9.78
CA THR A 12 -16.40 -5.23 -11.18
C THR A 12 -17.24 -6.31 -11.86
N VAL A 13 -17.23 -7.54 -11.34
CA VAL A 13 -18.03 -8.66 -11.88
C VAL A 13 -19.52 -8.36 -11.70
N ASN A 14 -20.30 -8.59 -12.76
CA ASN A 14 -21.76 -8.43 -12.82
C ASN A 14 -22.30 -7.06 -12.35
N ASP A 15 -21.48 -6.01 -12.48
CA ASP A 15 -21.80 -4.66 -12.00
C ASP A 15 -22.22 -4.60 -10.51
N ALA A 16 -21.78 -5.60 -9.72
CA ALA A 16 -22.26 -5.83 -8.35
C ALA A 16 -22.06 -4.59 -7.46
N TRP A 17 -20.94 -3.89 -7.64
CA TRP A 17 -20.65 -2.71 -6.84
C TRP A 17 -21.58 -1.52 -7.12
N ASN A 18 -22.05 -1.33 -8.35
CA ASN A 18 -23.03 -0.27 -8.65
C ASN A 18 -24.44 -0.62 -8.12
N ARG A 19 -24.72 -1.92 -7.93
CA ARG A 19 -26.00 -2.44 -7.42
C ARG A 19 -26.08 -2.42 -5.89
N PHE A 20 -25.00 -2.80 -5.21
CA PHE A 20 -24.96 -2.95 -3.75
C PHE A 20 -24.13 -1.88 -3.03
N GLY A 21 -23.48 -0.96 -3.76
CA GLY A 21 -22.65 0.09 -3.16
C GLY A 21 -23.43 1.07 -2.28
N ASP A 22 -24.75 1.17 -2.45
CA ASP A 22 -25.60 2.09 -1.67
C ASP A 22 -25.92 1.56 -0.26
N SER A 23 -25.86 0.25 -0.04
CA SER A 23 -26.18 -0.37 1.27
C SER A 23 -25.03 -0.38 2.28
N VAL A 24 -23.82 0.00 1.86
CA VAL A 24 -22.62 0.08 2.71
C VAL A 24 -22.40 1.49 3.26
N THR A 25 -21.65 1.58 4.36
CA THR A 25 -21.29 2.87 4.97
C THR A 25 -20.52 3.75 3.97
N PRO A 26 -20.68 5.09 4.04
CA PRO A 26 -19.95 6.01 3.16
C PRO A 26 -18.43 5.82 3.21
N TRP A 27 -17.89 5.46 4.39
CA TRP A 27 -16.48 5.15 4.57
C TRP A 27 -16.05 3.87 3.84
N ALA A 28 -16.84 2.81 3.91
CA ALA A 28 -16.57 1.57 3.17
C ALA A 28 -16.64 1.81 1.65
N ARG A 29 -17.62 2.59 1.19
CA ARG A 29 -17.76 3.00 -0.21
C ARG A 29 -16.51 3.74 -0.70
N LEU A 30 -16.07 4.75 0.06
CA LEU A 30 -14.85 5.49 -0.23
C LEU A 30 -13.61 4.59 -0.30
N CYS A 31 -13.48 3.64 0.64
CA CYS A 31 -12.34 2.73 0.68
C CYS A 31 -12.26 1.82 -0.56
N VAL A 32 -13.41 1.31 -1.03
CA VAL A 32 -13.51 0.45 -2.21
C VAL A 32 -13.28 1.24 -3.49
N GLU A 33 -13.85 2.44 -3.62
CA GLU A 33 -13.63 3.29 -4.80
C GLU A 33 -12.17 3.73 -4.94
N ARG A 34 -11.53 4.12 -3.82
CA ARG A 34 -10.09 4.38 -3.79
C ARG A 34 -9.28 3.14 -4.18
N MET A 35 -9.71 1.95 -3.76
CA MET A 35 -9.08 0.70 -4.18
C MET A 35 -9.25 0.46 -5.69
N LEU A 36 -10.43 0.71 -6.26
CA LEU A 36 -10.69 0.56 -7.69
C LEU A 36 -9.82 1.52 -8.52
N ALA A 37 -9.66 2.77 -8.07
CA ALA A 37 -8.76 3.77 -8.67
C ALA A 37 -7.27 3.48 -8.45
N CYS A 38 -6.90 2.63 -7.49
CA CYS A 38 -5.50 2.40 -7.13
C CYS A 38 -4.67 1.87 -8.31
N GLY A 39 -3.56 2.54 -8.65
CA GLY A 39 -2.68 2.12 -9.73
C GLY A 39 -3.10 2.59 -11.13
N THR A 40 -4.13 3.42 -11.22
CA THR A 40 -4.45 4.18 -12.45
C THR A 40 -3.91 5.61 -12.34
N THR A 41 -4.00 6.36 -13.44
CA THR A 41 -3.66 7.79 -13.51
C THR A 41 -4.48 8.65 -12.57
N GLU A 42 -5.66 8.17 -12.17
CA GLU A 42 -6.59 8.87 -11.25
C GLU A 42 -5.98 9.12 -9.87
N MET A 43 -5.06 8.28 -9.42
CA MET A 43 -4.35 8.48 -8.15
C MET A 43 -3.16 9.44 -8.26
N GLY A 44 -2.84 9.91 -9.46
CA GLY A 44 -1.66 10.71 -9.77
C GLY A 44 -0.49 9.86 -10.22
N VAL A 45 0.39 10.47 -11.00
CA VAL A 45 1.50 9.79 -11.68
C VAL A 45 2.79 10.54 -11.44
N ARG A 46 3.86 9.80 -11.14
CA ARG A 46 5.23 10.32 -11.19
C ARG A 46 5.93 9.77 -12.42
N ARG A 47 6.54 10.66 -13.18
CA ARG A 47 7.35 10.32 -14.34
C ARG A 47 8.82 10.36 -13.96
N TYR A 48 9.54 9.32 -14.37
CA TYR A 48 10.98 9.24 -14.27
C TYR A 48 11.56 8.97 -15.64
N CYS A 49 12.64 9.66 -15.99
CA CYS A 49 13.41 9.38 -17.20
C CYS A 49 14.80 8.89 -16.81
N CYS A 50 15.40 8.07 -17.68
CA CYS A 50 16.79 7.69 -17.51
C CYS A 50 17.71 8.92 -17.44
N SER A 51 18.77 8.87 -16.64
CA SER A 51 19.76 9.96 -16.59
C SER A 51 20.68 10.03 -17.81
N SER A 52 20.74 8.99 -18.63
CA SER A 52 21.52 8.96 -19.87
C SER A 52 20.74 9.62 -21.00
N SER A 53 21.40 10.51 -21.74
CA SER A 53 20.85 11.22 -22.91
C SER A 53 20.47 10.28 -24.06
N ASP A 54 21.15 9.15 -24.15
CA ASP A 54 21.04 8.21 -25.27
C ASP A 54 20.00 7.12 -24.99
N CYS A 55 19.30 7.21 -23.84
CA CYS A 55 18.35 6.22 -23.39
C CYS A 55 16.93 6.81 -23.34
N PRO A 56 16.01 6.42 -24.24
CA PRO A 56 14.63 6.94 -24.26
C PRO A 56 13.74 6.34 -23.16
N HIS A 57 14.31 5.56 -22.23
CA HIS A 57 13.53 4.86 -21.21
C HIS A 57 12.88 5.87 -20.25
N SER A 58 11.55 5.86 -20.26
CA SER A 58 10.72 6.56 -19.29
C SER A 58 9.85 5.56 -18.53
N ARG A 59 9.69 5.80 -17.23
CA ARG A 59 8.89 4.96 -16.34
C ARG A 59 7.88 5.81 -15.59
N PHE A 60 6.64 5.39 -15.66
CA PHE A 60 5.51 6.03 -14.98
C PHE A 60 5.13 5.20 -13.76
N PHE A 61 5.01 5.87 -12.61
CA PHE A 61 4.55 5.27 -11.36
C PHE A 61 3.24 5.93 -10.93
N CYS A 62 2.14 5.21 -11.09
CA CYS A 62 0.86 5.59 -10.51
C CYS A 62 0.93 5.47 -8.98
N GLN A 63 0.44 6.48 -8.28
CA GLN A 63 0.43 6.48 -6.82
C GLN A 63 -0.55 5.43 -6.29
N SER A 64 -0.20 4.84 -5.16
CA SER A 64 -1.11 3.93 -4.46
C SER A 64 -2.17 4.72 -3.70
N CYS A 65 -3.39 4.19 -3.63
CA CYS A 65 -4.51 4.82 -2.92
C CYS A 65 -4.37 4.84 -1.39
N LYS A 66 -3.49 4.00 -0.83
CA LYS A 66 -3.26 3.81 0.63
C LYS A 66 -4.52 3.44 1.44
N SER A 67 -5.58 2.97 0.77
CA SER A 67 -6.81 2.49 1.42
C SER A 67 -6.56 1.15 2.11
N LYS A 68 -7.16 0.96 3.30
CA LYS A 68 -7.10 -0.32 4.05
C LYS A 68 -7.72 -1.49 3.28
N ALA A 69 -8.72 -1.22 2.43
CA ALA A 69 -9.36 -2.23 1.59
C ALA A 69 -8.47 -2.68 0.42
N CYS A 70 -7.42 -1.92 0.09
CA CYS A 70 -6.66 -2.15 -1.11
C CYS A 70 -5.57 -3.21 -0.91
N SER A 71 -5.79 -4.40 -1.47
CA SER A 71 -4.78 -5.46 -1.57
C SER A 71 -3.51 -5.00 -2.29
N ALA A 72 -3.61 -3.92 -3.08
CA ALA A 72 -2.49 -3.45 -3.87
C ALA A 72 -1.32 -2.88 -3.07
N TYR A 73 -1.66 -2.24 -1.95
CA TYR A 73 -0.71 -1.63 -1.03
C TYR A 73 -0.53 -2.51 0.21
N GLY A 74 -1.61 -3.11 0.75
CA GLY A 74 -1.50 -3.98 1.92
C GLY A 74 -0.60 -5.20 1.67
N PHE A 75 -0.84 -5.93 0.58
CA PHE A 75 -0.04 -7.12 0.27
C PHE A 75 1.36 -6.76 -0.21
N LYS A 76 1.50 -5.76 -1.11
CA LYS A 76 2.82 -5.36 -1.63
C LYS A 76 3.69 -4.70 -0.57
N ALA A 77 3.14 -3.91 0.35
CA ALA A 77 3.90 -3.38 1.47
C ALA A 77 4.32 -4.50 2.43
N THR A 78 3.46 -5.52 2.61
CA THR A 78 3.80 -6.71 3.40
C THR A 78 4.87 -7.54 2.70
N GLU A 79 4.76 -7.85 1.41
CA GLU A 79 5.80 -8.54 0.63
C GLU A 79 7.09 -7.75 0.54
N GLN A 80 7.02 -6.42 0.36
CA GLN A 80 8.22 -5.59 0.36
C GLN A 80 8.86 -5.57 1.75
N TRP A 81 8.07 -5.55 2.82
CA TRP A 81 8.57 -5.69 4.18
C TRP A 81 9.18 -7.08 4.39
N VAL A 82 8.50 -8.17 3.98
CA VAL A 82 9.00 -9.56 4.08
C VAL A 82 10.26 -9.76 3.25
N SER A 83 10.32 -9.25 2.02
CA SER A 83 11.51 -9.31 1.16
C SER A 83 12.64 -8.46 1.72
N GLN A 84 12.36 -7.26 2.22
CA GLN A 84 13.36 -6.46 2.93
C GLN A 84 13.86 -7.19 4.18
N GLN A 85 12.97 -7.77 4.98
CA GLN A 85 13.36 -8.58 6.14
C GLN A 85 14.16 -9.81 5.69
N SER A 86 13.75 -10.51 4.64
CA SER A 86 14.46 -11.68 4.11
C SER A 86 15.86 -11.35 3.61
N HIS A 87 16.10 -10.15 3.09
CA HIS A 87 17.44 -9.69 2.71
C HIS A 87 18.24 -9.12 3.90
N ILE A 88 17.58 -8.73 5.00
CA ILE A 88 18.23 -8.38 6.28
C ILE A 88 18.60 -9.64 7.06
N LEU A 89 17.80 -10.70 6.93
CA LEU A 89 18.03 -11.97 7.58
C LEU A 89 19.34 -12.55 7.02
N PRO A 90 20.34 -12.78 7.88
CA PRO A 90 21.56 -13.43 7.46
C PRO A 90 21.23 -14.87 7.01
N ASP A 91 21.99 -15.36 6.03
CA ASP A 91 21.89 -16.75 5.54
C ASP A 91 22.59 -17.70 6.53
N CYS A 92 22.06 -17.75 7.77
CA CYS A 92 22.55 -18.57 8.87
C CYS A 92 21.39 -19.04 9.74
N ASP A 93 21.65 -20.01 10.62
CA ASP A 93 20.69 -20.41 11.63
C ASP A 93 20.33 -19.20 12.51
N TRP A 94 19.03 -18.97 12.69
CA TRP A 94 18.48 -17.82 13.41
C TRP A 94 17.56 -18.30 14.52
N GLN A 95 17.52 -17.51 15.60
CA GLN A 95 16.62 -17.75 16.73
C GLN A 95 15.62 -16.61 16.83
N HIS A 96 14.33 -16.94 16.82
CA HIS A 96 13.26 -15.97 17.02
C HIS A 96 13.02 -15.76 18.52
N ILE A 97 13.25 -14.52 19.00
CA ILE A 97 12.98 -14.14 20.39
C ILE A 97 11.62 -13.46 20.44
N THR A 98 10.66 -14.10 21.11
CA THR A 98 9.33 -13.51 21.35
C THR A 98 9.26 -12.94 22.76
N PHE A 99 8.99 -11.64 22.89
CA PHE A 99 8.65 -11.05 24.18
C PHE A 99 7.17 -11.28 24.47
N THR A 100 6.89 -12.19 25.39
CA THR A 100 5.54 -12.43 25.88
C THR A 100 5.25 -11.57 27.11
N MET A 101 4.00 -11.13 27.24
CA MET A 101 3.53 -10.44 28.42
C MET A 101 2.80 -11.43 29.33
N PRO A 102 3.18 -11.57 30.61
CA PRO A 102 2.39 -12.34 31.58
C PRO A 102 0.94 -11.87 31.63
N HIS A 103 -0.01 -12.81 31.68
CA HIS A 103 -1.44 -12.52 31.66
C HIS A 103 -1.89 -11.58 32.80
N LEU A 104 -1.23 -11.64 33.95
CA LEU A 104 -1.46 -10.76 35.11
C LEU A 104 -1.31 -9.27 34.78
N LEU A 105 -0.48 -8.93 33.78
CA LEU A 105 -0.22 -7.56 33.37
C LEU A 105 -1.15 -7.07 32.26
N TRP A 106 -1.94 -7.95 31.63
CA TRP A 106 -2.82 -7.56 30.53
C TRP A 106 -3.87 -6.52 30.96
N PRO A 107 -4.58 -6.66 32.10
CA PRO A 107 -5.55 -5.66 32.54
C PRO A 107 -4.90 -4.29 32.79
N PHE A 108 -3.69 -4.27 33.33
CA PHE A 108 -2.94 -3.04 33.61
C PHE A 108 -2.63 -2.24 32.34
N PHE A 109 -2.15 -2.91 31.29
CA PHE A 109 -1.86 -2.26 30.01
C PHE A 109 -3.10 -1.99 29.17
N ASN A 110 -4.15 -2.82 29.29
CA ASN A 110 -5.43 -2.56 28.62
C ASN A 110 -6.04 -1.23 29.08
N ASN A 111 -5.97 -0.95 30.38
CA ASN A 111 -6.45 0.30 30.96
C ASN A 111 -5.51 1.49 30.72
N ASN A 112 -4.25 1.24 30.34
CA ASN A 112 -3.20 2.25 30.15
C ASN A 112 -2.43 2.01 28.85
N TRP A 113 -3.15 1.90 27.73
CA TRP A 113 -2.57 1.54 26.43
C TRP A 113 -1.34 2.36 25.98
N PRO A 114 -1.17 3.67 26.33
CA PRO A 114 0.02 4.41 25.92
C PRO A 114 1.33 3.85 26.51
N LEU A 115 1.27 3.15 27.64
CA LEU A 115 2.42 2.52 28.29
C LEU A 115 3.01 1.36 27.48
N LEU A 116 2.25 0.77 26.55
CA LEU A 116 2.77 -0.27 25.64
C LEU A 116 3.97 0.23 24.84
N ASN A 117 3.99 1.51 24.46
CA ASN A 117 5.14 2.12 23.78
C ASN A 117 6.40 2.16 24.65
N ALA A 118 6.25 2.29 25.97
CA ALA A 118 7.37 2.29 26.91
C ALA A 118 7.91 0.87 27.12
N LEU A 119 7.01 -0.12 27.19
CA LEU A 119 7.34 -1.54 27.26
C LEU A 119 8.18 -1.99 26.05
N PHE A 120 7.69 -1.75 24.83
CA PHE A 120 8.43 -2.14 23.62
C PHE A 120 9.78 -1.43 23.54
N ARG A 121 9.85 -0.15 23.93
CA ARG A 121 11.13 0.57 24.05
C ARG A 121 12.07 -0.03 25.09
N ALA A 122 11.57 -0.59 26.19
CA ALA A 122 12.40 -1.28 27.18
C ALA A 122 12.94 -2.60 26.62
N ALA A 123 12.09 -3.38 25.94
CA ALA A 123 12.48 -4.63 25.27
C ALA A 123 13.54 -4.38 24.19
N THR A 124 13.34 -3.40 23.29
CA THR A 124 14.34 -3.01 22.28
C THR A 124 15.63 -2.55 22.92
N ARG A 125 15.59 -1.79 24.03
CA ARG A 125 16.82 -1.38 24.76
C ARG A 125 17.56 -2.55 25.39
N ALA A 126 16.85 -3.56 25.91
CA ALA A 126 17.47 -4.78 26.43
C ALA A 126 18.16 -5.56 25.29
N MET A 127 17.45 -5.74 24.17
CA MET A 127 17.96 -6.43 22.99
C MET A 127 19.16 -5.70 22.36
N LEU A 128 19.10 -4.38 22.18
CA LEU A 128 20.22 -3.59 21.66
C LEU A 128 21.42 -3.57 22.61
N ARG A 129 21.21 -3.57 23.94
CA ARG A 129 22.32 -3.69 24.91
C ARG A 129 23.01 -5.05 24.79
N TRP A 130 22.25 -6.13 24.64
CA TRP A 130 22.78 -7.45 24.40
C TRP A 130 23.51 -7.52 23.05
N ALA A 131 22.88 -7.06 21.97
CA ALA A 131 23.47 -7.06 20.62
C ALA A 131 24.76 -6.22 20.52
N ARG A 132 24.85 -5.11 21.28
CA ARG A 132 26.09 -4.31 21.39
C ARG A 132 27.19 -5.04 22.15
N LYS A 133 26.87 -5.81 23.20
CA LYS A 133 27.85 -6.70 23.85
C LYS A 133 28.37 -7.77 22.88
N GLN A 134 27.57 -8.14 21.88
CA GLN A 134 27.91 -9.14 20.85
C GLN A 134 28.46 -8.54 19.55
N GLY A 135 28.62 -7.21 19.43
CA GLY A 135 29.32 -6.56 18.31
C GLY A 135 28.58 -6.45 16.96
N LEU A 136 27.24 -6.52 16.91
CA LEU A 136 26.47 -6.60 15.65
C LEU A 136 26.13 -5.24 15.00
N LYS A 137 26.37 -5.06 13.68
CA LYS A 137 25.92 -3.91 12.83
C LYS A 137 25.59 -4.38 11.39
N ALA A 138 24.49 -3.89 10.77
CA ALA A 138 24.21 -4.10 9.33
C ALA A 138 23.30 -3.02 8.68
N PHE A 139 23.46 -2.84 7.35
CA PHE A 139 22.88 -1.87 6.39
C PHE A 139 22.20 -2.62 5.21
N LEU A 140 21.32 -1.96 4.43
CA LEU A 140 20.70 -2.52 3.20
C LEU A 140 20.99 -1.68 1.94
N HIS A 141 21.26 -2.36 0.81
CA HIS A 141 21.52 -1.77 -0.51
C HIS A 141 20.69 -2.47 -1.61
N THR A 142 19.52 -1.94 -1.95
CA THR A 142 18.89 -2.13 -3.27
C THR A 142 18.15 -0.85 -3.68
N ASP A 143 18.57 -0.21 -4.78
CA ASP A 143 17.97 1.04 -5.28
C ASP A 143 16.84 0.73 -6.30
N PRO A 144 15.55 0.94 -5.97
CA PRO A 144 14.44 0.73 -6.89
C PRO A 144 14.41 1.71 -8.07
N TYR A 145 15.31 2.69 -8.11
CA TYR A 145 15.43 3.69 -9.17
C TYR A 145 16.48 3.33 -10.24
N LYS A 146 16.78 2.05 -10.46
CA LYS A 146 17.68 1.61 -11.54
C LYS A 146 16.94 1.45 -12.88
N CYS A 147 17.54 1.95 -13.97
CA CYS A 147 17.06 1.79 -15.35
C CYS A 147 17.28 0.36 -15.82
N ILE A 148 16.27 -0.26 -16.42
CA ILE A 148 16.36 -1.64 -16.90
C ILE A 148 17.12 -1.78 -18.23
N LEU A 149 17.25 -0.70 -19.00
CA LEU A 149 17.93 -0.74 -20.30
C LEU A 149 19.45 -0.54 -20.18
N CYS A 150 19.90 0.36 -19.30
CA CYS A 150 21.32 0.73 -19.20
C CYS A 150 21.87 0.73 -17.78
N GLY A 151 21.07 0.36 -16.76
CA GLY A 151 21.52 0.30 -15.38
C GLY A 151 21.74 1.66 -14.70
N ASN A 152 21.60 2.78 -15.42
CA ASN A 152 21.71 4.14 -14.88
C ASN A 152 20.53 4.50 -13.97
N ARG A 153 20.67 5.56 -13.16
CA ARG A 153 19.61 5.97 -12.23
C ARG A 153 18.47 6.69 -12.95
N LEU A 154 17.25 6.35 -12.59
CA LEU A 154 16.04 7.04 -12.99
C LEU A 154 15.96 8.37 -12.24
N ARG A 155 15.88 9.47 -12.99
CA ARG A 155 15.68 10.82 -12.45
C ARG A 155 14.22 11.19 -12.55
N PHE A 156 13.72 11.82 -11.49
CA PHE A 156 12.37 12.37 -11.48
C PHE A 156 12.28 13.51 -12.50
N THR A 157 11.25 13.49 -13.35
CA THR A 157 11.06 14.49 -14.42
C THR A 157 9.70 15.16 -14.39
N GLY A 158 8.83 14.80 -13.44
CA GLY A 158 7.55 15.45 -13.26
C GLY A 158 6.55 14.61 -12.49
N ALA A 159 5.58 15.28 -11.88
CA ALA A 159 4.45 14.65 -11.23
C ALA A 159 3.16 15.30 -11.70
N GLN A 160 2.13 14.49 -11.89
CA GLN A 160 0.77 14.92 -12.09
C GLN A 160 -0.03 14.52 -10.84
N ALA A 161 -0.72 15.48 -10.24
CA ALA A 161 -1.61 15.22 -9.12
C ALA A 161 -2.77 14.31 -9.56
N GLY A 162 -3.17 13.41 -8.66
CA GLY A 162 -4.39 12.63 -8.85
C GLY A 162 -5.63 13.44 -8.48
N ARG A 163 -6.80 12.91 -8.83
CA ARG A 163 -8.08 13.48 -8.43
C ARG A 163 -8.24 13.40 -6.93
N HIS A 164 -8.87 14.41 -6.33
CA HIS A 164 -9.17 14.35 -4.91
C HIS A 164 -10.22 13.27 -4.63
N ALA A 165 -10.21 12.70 -3.43
CA ALA A 165 -11.15 11.64 -3.05
C ALA A 165 -12.61 12.06 -3.25
N SER A 166 -12.95 13.32 -2.97
CA SER A 166 -14.30 13.87 -3.16
C SER A 166 -14.70 13.96 -4.64
N GLU A 167 -13.78 14.39 -5.51
CA GLU A 167 -14.01 14.48 -6.96
C GLU A 167 -14.22 13.09 -7.55
N LEU A 168 -13.39 12.14 -7.14
CA LEU A 168 -13.49 10.75 -7.55
C LEU A 168 -14.83 10.13 -7.14
N MET A 169 -15.33 10.44 -5.94
CA MET A 169 -16.66 9.99 -5.51
C MET A 169 -17.78 10.68 -6.29
N ALA A 170 -17.70 12.01 -6.48
CA ALA A 170 -18.74 12.78 -7.15
C ALA A 170 -18.95 12.33 -8.59
N GLU A 171 -17.87 12.13 -9.34
CA GLU A 171 -17.93 11.63 -10.71
C GLU A 171 -18.40 10.18 -10.78
N ARG A 172 -18.04 9.36 -9.79
CA ARG A 172 -18.54 7.99 -9.71
C ARG A 172 -20.05 7.96 -9.50
N LEU A 173 -20.57 8.75 -8.56
CA LEU A 173 -22.00 8.87 -8.29
C LEU A 173 -22.74 9.37 -9.54
N HIS A 174 -22.22 10.41 -10.19
CA HIS A 174 -22.78 10.92 -11.44
C HIS A 174 -22.85 9.84 -12.54
N ASN A 175 -21.80 9.02 -12.68
CA ASN A 175 -21.78 7.92 -13.65
C ASN A 175 -22.76 6.80 -13.30
N ILE A 176 -22.96 6.50 -12.02
CA ILE A 176 -23.96 5.51 -11.56
C ILE A 176 -25.37 6.02 -11.85
N ASP A 177 -25.67 7.27 -11.51
CA ASP A 177 -26.98 7.89 -11.74
C ASP A 177 -27.31 7.94 -13.23
N ARG A 178 -26.33 8.35 -14.06
CA ARG A 178 -26.46 8.33 -15.52
C ARG A 178 -26.76 6.93 -16.05
N LYS A 179 -26.07 5.89 -15.56
CA LYS A 179 -26.33 4.50 -15.96
C LYS A 179 -27.73 4.03 -15.55
N ARG A 180 -28.15 4.32 -14.32
CA ARG A 180 -29.50 3.98 -13.81
C ARG A 180 -30.58 4.65 -14.66
N TRP A 181 -30.38 5.92 -14.99
CA TRP A 181 -31.27 6.67 -15.88
C TRP A 181 -31.35 6.02 -17.27
N LEU A 182 -30.22 5.68 -17.89
CA LEU A 182 -30.21 4.99 -19.19
C LEU A 182 -30.95 3.65 -19.16
N LEU A 183 -30.75 2.84 -18.11
CA LEU A 183 -31.42 1.56 -17.94
C LEU A 183 -32.94 1.70 -17.74
N SER A 184 -33.38 2.78 -17.07
CA SER A 184 -34.81 3.08 -16.89
C SER A 184 -35.52 3.41 -18.20
N GLN A 185 -34.80 3.96 -19.20
CA GLN A 185 -35.36 4.26 -20.52
C GLN A 185 -35.47 3.02 -21.42
N THR A 186 -34.63 2.02 -21.20
CA THR A 186 -34.65 0.77 -21.98
C THR A 186 -35.64 -0.28 -21.45
N ALA A 187 -36.24 -0.04 -20.28
CA ALA A 187 -37.14 -0.97 -19.60
C ALA A 187 -38.64 -0.67 -19.79
N GLY A 188 -38.98 0.36 -20.57
CA GLY A 188 -40.34 0.68 -21.04
C GLY A 188 -40.44 0.51 -22.54
#